data_AF-A0A929RE63-F1
#
_entry.id   AF-A0A929RE63-F1
#
_cell.length_a   1.000
_cell.length_b   1.000
_cell.length_c   1.000
_cell.angle_alpha   90.00
_cell.angle_beta   90.00
_cell.angle_gamma   90.00
#
_symmetry.space_group_name_H-M   'P 1'
#
loop_
_entity.id
_entity.type
_entity.pdbx_description
1 polymer ?
#
loop_
_entity_poly.entity_id
_entity_poly.type
_entity_poly.pdbx_seq_one_letter_code
_entity_poly.pdbx_strand_id
1 'polypeptide(L)'
;MSAEEITTLDDKAASIWHVDRTARVSQLVSGDPTSPRALVLVRDNGRNSAFVEIEGTDHPENDPRVLEVEAACARGWEEGAGADIDATVIMCTVGSCDMLQDAVRAILAQDHQRFSLVVVDNAPHTGQTREKLAGITDTRMSIVSASRPGLSRARNRGVLAARGEVIVFTDDDAIVDPHWLTAMIDPFTASPYVAATTGIALPLEERYKAQRWFESRGGFPKDMSPRVWCVGDVPSGLEALGEKGDGGPLFPITTARVGAGVCMAIRRDVLMEVGPFDPALGAGTSTRGGEDLDMFARILATGDVIVHTPDALVHHRHRVDEAGLDKQIRGNGSGMAALLTKAIIDKPSVLGTLIGRVPAILNRIKPGGARVAGTDDDVPGSLTRSEIKGFLEGPFLYLSSRRRNKLVAPSRDARAADPAQGAPTGASGGDDAPASSGERGAPEGSSDT
;
A
#
# COMPACT_ATOMS: atom_id res chain seq x y z
N MET A 1 -6.45 -18.80 22.74
CA MET A 1 -6.30 -20.09 22.05
C MET A 1 -4.89 -20.11 21.50
N SER A 2 -4.13 -21.15 21.82
CA SER A 2 -2.67 -21.29 21.63
C SER A 2 -2.28 -21.40 20.15
N ALA A 3 -1.02 -21.04 19.87
CA ALA A 3 -0.39 -20.88 18.55
C ALA A 3 -0.12 -22.18 17.76
N GLU A 4 -1.03 -23.16 17.80
CA GLU A 4 -0.92 -24.39 17.01
C GLU A 4 -2.32 -24.84 16.52
N GLU A 5 -3.01 -23.99 15.76
CA GLU A 5 -3.83 -24.54 14.69
C GLU A 5 -2.84 -24.85 13.56
N ILE A 6 -2.46 -26.13 13.45
CA ILE A 6 -1.59 -26.65 12.40
C ILE A 6 -2.19 -26.21 11.07
N THR A 7 -1.60 -25.19 10.46
CA THR A 7 -1.98 -24.76 9.11
C THR A 7 -1.48 -25.85 8.18
N THR A 8 -2.37 -26.75 7.79
CA THR A 8 -2.02 -27.88 6.93
C THR A 8 -1.57 -27.34 5.58
N LEU A 9 -0.42 -27.81 5.10
CA LEU A 9 0.07 -27.50 3.75
C LEU A 9 -0.97 -27.91 2.71
N ASP A 10 -1.15 -27.08 1.69
CA ASP A 10 -2.02 -27.38 0.58
C ASP A 10 -1.37 -28.47 -0.30
N ASP A 11 -2.14 -29.49 -0.68
CA ASP A 11 -1.71 -30.51 -1.64
C ASP A 11 -1.55 -29.92 -3.05
N LYS A 12 -2.03 -28.69 -3.26
CA LYS A 12 -1.83 -27.88 -4.46
C LYS A 12 -0.90 -26.68 -4.24
N ALA A 13 -0.03 -26.73 -3.22
CA ALA A 13 0.94 -25.66 -2.99
C ALA A 13 1.80 -25.38 -4.23
N ALA A 14 2.29 -24.14 -4.35
CA ALA A 14 3.14 -23.72 -5.44
C ALA A 14 4.47 -23.13 -4.94
N SER A 15 5.55 -23.41 -5.68
CA SER A 15 6.76 -22.59 -5.62
C SER A 15 6.56 -21.30 -6.40
N ILE A 16 7.31 -20.25 -6.04
CA ILE A 16 7.25 -18.96 -6.72
C ILE A 16 8.63 -18.62 -7.26
N TRP A 17 8.70 -18.31 -8.55
CA TRP A 17 9.94 -18.07 -9.27
C TRP A 17 9.93 -16.76 -10.02
N HIS A 18 11.11 -16.15 -10.14
CA HIS A 18 11.41 -15.15 -11.16
C HIS A 18 12.32 -15.79 -12.20
N VAL A 19 11.97 -15.64 -13.47
CA VAL A 19 12.80 -16.09 -14.60
C VAL A 19 13.04 -14.88 -15.50
N ASP A 20 14.25 -14.31 -15.45
CA ASP A 20 14.69 -13.33 -16.45
C ASP A 20 15.38 -14.05 -17.61
N ARG A 21 14.70 -14.10 -18.74
CA ARG A 21 15.15 -14.84 -19.93
C ARG A 21 16.35 -14.18 -20.60
N THR A 22 16.46 -12.85 -20.52
CA THR A 22 17.56 -12.12 -21.14
C THR A 22 18.81 -12.17 -20.28
N ALA A 23 18.66 -11.96 -18.96
CA ALA A 23 19.76 -12.10 -18.01
C ALA A 23 20.17 -13.57 -17.78
N ARG A 24 19.32 -14.53 -18.19
CA ARG A 24 19.47 -15.98 -17.95
C ARG A 24 19.57 -16.29 -16.46
N VAL A 25 18.69 -15.66 -15.68
CA VAL A 25 18.62 -15.83 -14.23
C VAL A 25 17.29 -16.45 -13.88
N SER A 26 17.35 -17.58 -13.17
CA SER A 26 16.19 -18.19 -12.49
C SER A 26 16.40 -18.07 -10.99
N GLN A 27 15.44 -17.47 -10.30
CA GLN A 27 15.48 -17.28 -8.86
C GLN A 27 14.22 -17.86 -8.22
N LEU A 28 14.40 -18.80 -7.31
CA LEU A 28 13.33 -19.21 -6.39
C LEU A 28 13.09 -18.07 -5.39
N VAL A 29 11.91 -17.48 -5.44
CA VAL A 29 11.47 -16.44 -4.49
C VAL A 29 11.02 -17.09 -3.19
N SER A 30 10.21 -18.16 -3.27
CA SER A 30 9.70 -18.88 -2.12
C SER A 30 9.14 -20.26 -2.49
N GLY A 31 8.83 -21.05 -1.46
CA GLY A 31 8.26 -22.38 -1.60
C GLY A 31 9.32 -23.45 -1.83
N ASP A 32 8.87 -24.62 -2.27
CA ASP A 32 9.71 -25.80 -2.51
C ASP A 32 9.73 -26.10 -4.02
N PRO A 33 10.90 -26.19 -4.68
CA PRO A 33 11.00 -26.58 -6.10
C PRO A 33 10.28 -27.88 -6.47
N THR A 34 10.07 -28.77 -5.50
CA THR A 34 9.34 -30.04 -5.67
C THR A 34 7.82 -29.90 -5.50
N SER A 35 7.32 -28.70 -5.24
CA SER A 35 5.88 -28.41 -5.17
C SER A 35 5.21 -28.82 -6.49
N PRO A 36 3.95 -29.30 -6.48
CA PRO A 36 3.27 -29.78 -7.69
C PRO A 36 3.00 -28.68 -8.74
N ARG A 37 3.09 -27.41 -8.34
CA ARG A 37 2.88 -26.24 -9.17
C ARG A 37 4.06 -25.26 -9.00
N ALA A 38 4.31 -24.47 -10.04
CA ALA A 38 5.19 -23.32 -9.96
C ALA A 38 4.50 -22.10 -10.56
N LEU A 39 4.48 -20.99 -9.82
CA LEU A 39 4.07 -19.68 -10.27
C LEU A 39 5.31 -18.90 -10.69
N VAL A 40 5.40 -18.55 -11.97
CA VAL A 40 6.60 -17.98 -12.57
C VAL A 40 6.32 -16.57 -13.08
N LEU A 41 7.00 -15.59 -12.50
CA LEU A 41 7.12 -14.26 -13.08
C LEU A 41 8.20 -14.30 -14.15
N VAL A 42 7.77 -14.20 -15.40
CA VAL A 42 8.66 -14.14 -16.56
C VAL A 42 9.05 -12.70 -16.81
N ARG A 43 10.36 -12.46 -16.91
CA ARG A 43 10.97 -11.16 -17.11
C ARG A 43 11.89 -11.16 -18.33
N ASP A 44 12.06 -9.98 -18.90
CA ASP A 44 13.06 -9.73 -19.94
C ASP A 44 13.76 -8.40 -19.66
N ASN A 45 15.05 -8.43 -19.35
CA ASN A 45 15.80 -7.24 -18.94
C ASN A 45 15.14 -6.50 -17.76
N GLY A 46 14.77 -7.24 -16.72
CA GLY A 46 14.11 -6.68 -15.53
C GLY A 46 12.64 -6.26 -15.72
N ARG A 47 12.12 -6.22 -16.95
CA ARG A 47 10.71 -5.91 -17.25
C ARG A 47 9.81 -7.09 -16.96
N ASN A 48 8.63 -6.85 -16.39
CA ASN A 48 7.66 -7.90 -16.09
C ASN A 48 6.81 -8.20 -17.33
N SER A 49 6.96 -9.40 -17.90
CA SER A 49 6.32 -9.81 -19.15
C SER A 49 5.01 -10.57 -18.90
N ALA A 50 5.03 -11.55 -18.00
CA ALA A 50 3.83 -12.29 -17.59
C ALA A 50 4.02 -12.98 -16.22
N PHE A 51 2.91 -13.31 -15.56
CA PHE A 51 2.89 -14.21 -14.41
C PHE A 51 2.08 -15.45 -14.76
N VAL A 52 2.76 -16.58 -14.90
CA VAL A 52 2.20 -17.82 -15.45
C VAL A 52 2.27 -18.95 -14.44
N GLU A 53 1.34 -19.89 -14.56
CA GLU A 53 1.36 -21.15 -13.80
C GLU A 53 1.80 -22.31 -14.69
N ILE A 54 2.77 -23.07 -14.19
CA ILE A 54 3.31 -24.29 -14.82
C ILE A 54 3.28 -25.47 -13.85
N GLU A 55 3.53 -26.67 -14.38
CA GLU A 55 3.75 -27.84 -13.54
C GLU A 55 5.03 -27.69 -12.71
N GLY A 56 5.04 -28.28 -11.50
CA GLY A 56 6.17 -28.23 -10.58
C GLY A 56 7.50 -28.63 -11.21
N THR A 57 8.52 -27.78 -11.08
CA THR A 57 9.86 -28.02 -11.61
C THR A 57 10.91 -27.21 -10.84
N ASP A 58 12.15 -27.71 -10.84
CA ASP A 58 13.36 -27.00 -10.40
C ASP A 58 14.04 -26.21 -11.53
N HIS A 59 13.53 -26.31 -12.76
CA HIS A 59 14.04 -25.67 -13.97
C HIS A 59 12.96 -24.93 -14.77
N PRO A 60 12.26 -23.95 -14.15
CA PRO A 60 11.15 -23.24 -14.80
C PRO A 60 11.56 -22.50 -16.08
N GLU A 61 12.84 -22.13 -16.23
CA GLU A 61 13.36 -21.48 -17.42
C GLU A 61 13.26 -22.31 -18.71
N ASN A 62 13.13 -23.62 -18.58
CA ASN A 62 13.03 -24.54 -19.72
C ASN A 62 11.59 -24.89 -20.07
N ASP A 63 10.60 -24.45 -19.29
CA ASP A 63 9.20 -24.76 -19.54
C ASP A 63 8.71 -24.02 -20.80
N PRO A 64 8.06 -24.73 -21.76
CA PRO A 64 7.55 -24.11 -22.98
C PRO A 64 6.63 -22.90 -22.71
N ARG A 65 5.81 -22.93 -21.66
CA ARG A 65 4.91 -21.81 -21.32
C ARG A 65 5.67 -20.57 -20.87
N VAL A 66 6.86 -20.73 -20.29
CA VAL A 66 7.74 -19.62 -19.89
C VAL A 66 8.48 -19.08 -21.11
N LEU A 67 8.94 -19.97 -21.99
CA LEU A 67 9.65 -19.60 -23.22
C LEU A 67 8.74 -18.90 -24.24
N GLU A 68 7.47 -19.28 -24.31
CA GLU A 68 6.47 -18.72 -25.25
C GLU A 68 5.89 -17.37 -24.82
N VAL A 69 6.16 -16.89 -23.59
CA VAL A 69 5.68 -15.59 -23.11
C VAL A 69 6.15 -14.46 -24.04
N GLU A 70 5.24 -13.61 -24.49
CA GLU A 70 5.59 -12.40 -25.24
C GLU A 70 6.36 -11.42 -24.34
N ALA A 71 7.29 -10.66 -24.92
CA ALA A 71 8.02 -9.64 -24.16
C ALA A 71 7.07 -8.57 -23.61
N ALA A 72 7.44 -7.98 -22.47
CA ALA A 72 6.67 -6.93 -21.81
C ALA A 72 6.24 -5.81 -22.78
N CYS A 73 5.02 -5.32 -22.61
CA CYS A 73 4.49 -4.23 -23.42
C CYS A 73 5.35 -2.96 -23.30
N ALA A 74 5.40 -2.19 -24.39
CA ALA A 74 5.99 -0.86 -24.36
C ALA A 74 5.27 0.03 -23.34
N ARG A 75 6.02 0.94 -22.71
CA ARG A 75 5.52 1.93 -21.75
C ARG A 75 5.95 3.33 -22.20
N GLY A 76 5.18 4.33 -21.85
CA GLY A 76 5.38 5.72 -22.30
C GLY A 76 6.36 6.54 -21.48
N TRP A 77 7.25 5.89 -20.71
CA TRP A 77 8.28 6.53 -19.90
C TRP A 77 9.59 5.74 -19.97
N GLU A 78 10.70 6.46 -19.85
CA GLU A 78 12.03 5.87 -19.81
C GLU A 78 12.36 5.36 -18.40
N GLU A 79 13.20 4.34 -18.32
CA GLU A 79 13.70 3.84 -17.04
C GLU A 79 14.67 4.83 -16.39
N GLY A 80 14.48 5.08 -15.11
CA GLY A 80 15.30 6.04 -14.36
C GLY A 80 15.04 7.50 -14.72
N ALA A 81 14.03 7.80 -15.55
CA ALA A 81 13.63 9.16 -15.85
C ALA A 81 13.34 9.97 -14.57
N GLY A 82 12.87 9.29 -13.53
CA GLY A 82 12.54 9.86 -12.23
C GLY A 82 13.70 10.01 -11.25
N ALA A 83 14.95 9.72 -11.63
CA ALA A 83 16.09 9.62 -10.72
C ALA A 83 16.32 10.85 -9.82
N ASP A 84 15.94 12.05 -10.29
CA ASP A 84 16.10 13.30 -9.55
C ASP A 84 14.90 13.67 -8.67
N ILE A 85 13.81 12.90 -8.71
CA ILE A 85 12.60 13.18 -7.91
C ILE A 85 12.81 12.74 -6.46
N ASP A 86 12.57 13.64 -5.52
CA ASP A 86 12.61 13.31 -4.10
C ASP A 86 11.37 12.52 -3.69
N ALA A 87 11.55 11.32 -3.10
CA ALA A 87 10.45 10.48 -2.63
C ALA A 87 10.43 10.33 -1.11
N THR A 88 9.24 10.10 -0.55
CA THR A 88 9.11 9.55 0.80
C THR A 88 8.30 8.26 0.77
N VAL A 89 8.93 7.16 1.16
CA VAL A 89 8.25 5.88 1.36
C VAL A 89 7.64 5.86 2.76
N ILE A 90 6.35 5.53 2.85
CA ILE A 90 5.61 5.38 4.10
C ILE A 90 5.25 3.91 4.26
N MET A 91 5.73 3.30 5.34
CA MET A 91 5.35 1.95 5.76
C MET A 91 4.60 2.02 7.09
N CYS A 92 3.37 1.52 7.13
CA CYS A 92 2.59 1.48 8.36
C CYS A 92 2.69 0.09 9.01
N THR A 93 2.96 0.04 10.32
CA THR A 93 3.09 -1.23 11.03
C THR A 93 2.51 -1.15 12.44
N VAL A 94 2.11 -2.29 12.99
CA VAL A 94 1.80 -2.46 14.43
C VAL A 94 2.93 -3.20 15.18
N GLY A 95 4.05 -3.47 14.51
CA GLY A 95 5.25 -4.12 15.06
C GLY A 95 5.19 -5.65 15.13
N SER A 96 4.01 -6.25 15.04
CA SER A 96 3.85 -7.71 15.20
C SER A 96 4.24 -8.52 13.96
N CYS A 97 4.30 -7.92 12.76
CA CYS A 97 4.70 -8.62 11.55
C CYS A 97 6.14 -9.12 11.65
N ASP A 98 6.36 -10.41 11.44
CA ASP A 98 7.67 -11.07 11.42
C ASP A 98 8.54 -10.61 10.24
N MET A 99 7.93 -10.22 9.13
CA MET A 99 8.63 -9.71 7.95
C MET A 99 9.10 -8.25 8.05
N LEU A 100 8.70 -7.52 9.10
CA LEU A 100 8.94 -6.08 9.20
C LEU A 100 10.40 -5.68 8.92
N GLN A 101 11.37 -6.44 9.46
CA GLN A 101 12.77 -6.13 9.27
C GLN A 101 13.22 -6.31 7.81
N ASP A 102 12.75 -7.37 7.16
CA ASP A 102 13.12 -7.68 5.77
C ASP A 102 12.42 -6.74 4.78
N ALA A 103 11.16 -6.38 5.06
CA ALA A 103 10.44 -5.37 4.29
C ALA A 103 11.15 -4.00 4.34
N VAL A 104 11.61 -3.57 5.53
CA VAL A 104 12.40 -2.34 5.67
C VAL A 104 13.73 -2.44 4.92
N ARG A 105 14.44 -3.58 5.01
CA ARG A 105 15.69 -3.78 4.26
C ARG A 105 15.48 -3.72 2.75
N ALA A 106 14.41 -4.31 2.24
CA ALA A 106 14.09 -4.29 0.82
C ALA A 106 13.83 -2.86 0.31
N ILE A 107 13.16 -2.01 1.12
CA ILE A 107 12.98 -0.59 0.80
C ILE A 107 14.30 0.18 0.85
N LEU A 108 15.16 -0.08 1.82
CA LEU A 108 16.46 0.60 1.91
C LEU A 108 17.43 0.18 0.80
N ALA A 109 17.23 -1.00 0.19
CA ALA A 109 18.04 -1.53 -0.90
C ALA A 109 17.61 -1.08 -2.31
N GLN A 110 16.63 -0.17 -2.42
CA GLN A 110 16.15 0.32 -3.71
C GLN A 110 17.24 1.06 -4.51
N ASP A 111 17.12 0.98 -5.84
CA ASP A 111 18.02 1.60 -6.79
C ASP A 111 17.84 3.13 -6.91
N HIS A 112 16.61 3.62 -6.74
CA HIS A 112 16.32 5.06 -6.61
C HIS A 112 16.88 5.60 -5.29
N GLN A 113 17.93 6.44 -5.34
CA GLN A 113 18.66 6.86 -4.13
C GLN A 113 18.05 8.07 -3.40
N ARG A 114 17.24 8.89 -4.10
CA ARG A 114 16.66 10.13 -3.56
C ARG A 114 15.36 9.88 -2.81
N PHE A 115 15.45 9.18 -1.67
CA PHE A 115 14.29 8.97 -0.82
C PHE A 115 14.60 8.94 0.67
N SER A 116 13.54 9.16 1.46
CA SER A 116 13.50 8.85 2.88
C SER A 116 12.44 7.80 3.18
N LEU A 117 12.65 6.96 4.18
CA LEU A 117 11.67 6.00 4.70
C LEU A 117 11.09 6.50 6.03
N VAL A 118 9.78 6.59 6.11
CA VAL A 118 9.03 6.85 7.33
C VAL A 118 8.27 5.59 7.72
N VAL A 119 8.76 4.90 8.75
CA VAL A 119 8.03 3.81 9.40
C VAL A 119 7.06 4.41 10.42
N VAL A 120 5.77 4.19 10.21
CA VAL A 120 4.71 4.65 11.10
C VAL A 120 4.32 3.53 12.05
N ASP A 121 4.72 3.67 13.30
CA ASP A 121 4.37 2.78 14.40
C ASP A 121 2.93 3.09 14.89
N ASN A 122 1.99 2.25 14.50
CA ASN A 122 0.55 2.36 14.81
C ASN A 122 0.15 1.58 16.07
N ALA A 123 1.13 1.04 16.81
CA ALA A 123 0.94 0.45 18.12
C ALA A 123 2.12 0.79 19.06
N PRO A 124 2.49 2.08 19.23
CA PRO A 124 3.76 2.46 19.86
C PRO A 124 3.89 2.07 21.33
N HIS A 125 2.78 1.76 21.99
CA HIS A 125 2.75 1.28 23.36
C HIS A 125 3.29 -0.16 23.52
N THR A 126 3.42 -0.92 22.43
CA THR A 126 3.96 -2.30 22.48
C THR A 126 5.49 -2.32 22.45
N GLY A 127 6.13 -1.27 21.95
CA GLY A 127 7.59 -1.21 21.75
C GLY A 127 8.14 -2.09 20.62
N GLN A 128 7.32 -2.99 20.05
CA GLN A 128 7.75 -4.03 19.11
C GLN A 128 8.39 -3.48 17.84
N THR A 129 7.83 -2.40 17.27
CA THR A 129 8.37 -1.76 16.06
C THR A 129 9.80 -1.28 16.29
N ARG A 130 10.06 -0.62 17.43
CA ARG A 130 11.41 -0.11 17.76
C ARG A 130 12.37 -1.24 18.07
N GLU A 131 11.92 -2.27 18.77
CA GLU A 131 12.72 -3.45 19.08
C GLU A 131 13.19 -4.17 17.81
N LYS A 132 12.26 -4.49 16.89
CA LYS A 132 12.59 -5.19 15.63
C LYS A 132 13.50 -4.39 14.70
N LEU A 133 13.41 -3.06 14.74
CA LEU A 133 14.16 -2.17 13.87
C LEU A 133 15.41 -1.58 14.54
N ALA A 134 15.72 -1.92 15.80
CA ALA A 134 16.83 -1.34 16.56
C ALA A 134 18.20 -1.54 15.89
N GLY A 135 18.36 -2.61 15.10
CA GLY A 135 19.60 -2.91 14.38
C GLY A 135 19.76 -2.19 13.03
N ILE A 136 18.79 -1.40 12.58
CA ILE A 136 18.85 -0.70 11.29
C ILE A 136 19.27 0.75 11.54
N THR A 137 20.46 1.11 11.08
CA THR A 137 21.10 2.42 11.32
C THR A 137 21.12 3.35 10.10
N ASP A 138 20.43 2.98 9.01
CA ASP A 138 20.34 3.79 7.80
C ASP A 138 19.70 5.14 8.09
N THR A 139 20.43 6.22 7.78
CA THR A 139 20.01 7.60 8.07
C THR A 139 18.78 8.07 7.29
N ARG A 140 18.40 7.36 6.23
CA ARG A 140 17.17 7.64 5.47
C ARG A 140 15.91 7.19 6.21
N MET A 141 16.04 6.28 7.20
CA MET A 141 14.91 5.74 7.95
C MET A 141 14.58 6.59 9.18
N SER A 142 13.30 6.84 9.40
CA SER A 142 12.78 7.41 10.64
C SER A 142 11.55 6.65 11.12
N ILE A 143 11.32 6.63 12.44
CA ILE A 143 10.14 6.02 13.06
C ILE A 143 9.28 7.09 13.71
N VAL A 144 8.03 7.20 13.28
CA VAL A 144 7.03 8.12 13.86
C VAL A 144 5.88 7.34 14.47
N SER A 145 5.36 7.82 15.60
CA SER A 145 4.26 7.16 16.29
C SER A 145 2.90 7.71 15.86
N ALA A 146 1.93 6.81 15.68
CA ALA A 146 0.51 7.08 15.55
C ALA A 146 -0.22 6.48 16.76
N SER A 147 -0.67 7.32 17.70
CA SER A 147 -1.17 6.87 19.01
C SER A 147 -2.58 6.26 19.00
N ARG A 148 -3.32 6.37 17.89
CA ARG A 148 -4.66 5.81 17.74
C ARG A 148 -4.67 4.81 16.58
N PRO A 149 -4.99 3.52 16.83
CA PRO A 149 -5.04 2.50 15.80
C PRO A 149 -5.93 2.88 14.61
N GLY A 150 -5.50 2.46 13.42
CA GLY A 150 -6.19 2.65 12.16
C GLY A 150 -5.22 2.99 11.03
N LEU A 151 -5.34 2.31 9.89
CA LEU A 151 -4.40 2.43 8.78
C LEU A 151 -4.42 3.84 8.16
N SER A 152 -5.59 4.40 7.90
CA SER A 152 -5.72 5.80 7.43
C SER A 152 -5.04 6.80 8.38
N ARG A 153 -5.12 6.57 9.70
CA ARG A 153 -4.46 7.44 10.70
C ARG A 153 -2.94 7.32 10.62
N ALA A 154 -2.43 6.11 10.46
CA ALA A 154 -1.01 5.86 10.27
C ALA A 154 -0.51 6.49 8.96
N ARG A 155 -1.19 6.25 7.84
CA ARG A 155 -0.86 6.89 6.55
C ARG A 155 -0.85 8.41 6.66
N ASN A 156 -1.88 9.01 7.25
CA ASN A 156 -1.91 10.46 7.48
C ASN A 156 -0.77 10.95 8.37
N ARG A 157 -0.39 10.20 9.41
CA ARG A 157 0.76 10.53 10.26
C ARG A 157 2.07 10.48 9.47
N GLY A 158 2.23 9.48 8.60
CA GLY A 158 3.37 9.39 7.68
C GLY A 158 3.41 10.58 6.70
N VAL A 159 2.27 10.92 6.10
CA VAL A 159 2.15 12.05 5.15
C VAL A 159 2.54 13.38 5.80
N LEU A 160 2.18 13.59 7.07
CA LEU A 160 2.59 14.78 7.83
C LEU A 160 4.10 14.84 8.12
N ALA A 161 4.77 13.69 8.18
CA ALA A 161 6.22 13.60 8.37
C ALA A 161 6.99 13.65 7.03
N ALA A 162 6.31 13.33 5.93
CA ALA A 162 6.91 13.19 4.61
C ALA A 162 7.28 14.55 3.97
N ARG A 163 8.36 14.53 3.18
CA ARG A 163 8.91 15.73 2.54
C ARG A 163 9.15 15.58 1.04
N GLY A 164 9.16 14.35 0.51
CA GLY A 164 9.36 14.10 -0.91
C GLY A 164 8.25 14.70 -1.78
N GLU A 165 8.57 14.96 -3.03
CA GLU A 165 7.65 15.35 -4.09
C GLU A 165 6.64 14.25 -4.39
N VAL A 166 7.07 12.98 -4.27
CA VAL A 166 6.23 11.79 -4.41
C VAL A 166 6.15 11.04 -3.09
N ILE A 167 4.93 10.69 -2.68
CA ILE A 167 4.68 9.88 -1.48
C ILE A 167 4.33 8.46 -1.92
N VAL A 168 5.15 7.50 -1.50
CA VAL A 168 5.03 6.08 -1.89
C VAL A 168 4.56 5.28 -0.67
N PHE A 169 3.67 4.33 -0.86
CA PHE A 169 3.08 3.52 0.20
C PHE A 169 3.34 2.04 -0.04
N THR A 170 3.70 1.34 1.04
CA THR A 170 3.70 -0.12 1.10
C THR A 170 3.46 -0.58 2.54
N ASP A 171 3.29 -1.89 2.74
CA ASP A 171 2.91 -2.49 4.02
C ASP A 171 4.02 -3.40 4.58
N ASP A 172 3.97 -3.73 5.86
CA ASP A 172 5.01 -4.52 6.55
C ASP A 172 4.96 -6.02 6.26
N ASP A 173 3.92 -6.48 5.55
CA ASP A 173 3.73 -7.83 5.03
C ASP A 173 4.00 -7.94 3.52
N ALA A 174 4.73 -6.98 2.95
CA ALA A 174 5.18 -6.96 1.56
C ALA A 174 6.69 -6.78 1.41
N ILE A 175 7.30 -7.50 0.47
CA ILE A 175 8.69 -7.33 0.03
C ILE A 175 8.69 -6.67 -1.35
N VAL A 176 9.31 -5.50 -1.46
CA VAL A 176 9.42 -4.74 -2.71
C VAL A 176 10.53 -5.32 -3.62
N ASP A 177 10.30 -5.33 -4.93
CA ASP A 177 11.32 -5.67 -5.93
C ASP A 177 12.48 -4.64 -5.92
N PRO A 178 13.74 -5.00 -6.27
CA PRO A 178 14.85 -4.04 -6.25
C PRO A 178 14.67 -2.79 -7.10
N HIS A 179 13.85 -2.86 -8.17
CA HIS A 179 13.55 -1.76 -9.08
C HIS A 179 12.19 -1.10 -8.80
N TRP A 180 11.52 -1.48 -7.71
CA TRP A 180 10.17 -1.05 -7.40
C TRP A 180 10.02 0.47 -7.32
N LEU A 181 10.93 1.16 -6.62
CA LEU A 181 10.83 2.59 -6.40
C LEU A 181 11.06 3.38 -7.70
N THR A 182 12.04 2.98 -8.52
CA THR A 182 12.24 3.53 -9.87
C THR A 182 10.98 3.34 -10.72
N ALA A 183 10.44 2.12 -10.78
CA ALA A 183 9.24 1.82 -11.56
C ALA A 183 8.00 2.60 -11.09
N MET A 184 7.88 2.89 -9.79
CA MET A 184 6.81 3.72 -9.22
C MET A 184 6.96 5.20 -9.56
N ILE A 185 8.19 5.70 -9.69
CA ILE A 185 8.49 7.14 -9.81
C ILE A 185 8.57 7.60 -11.28
N ASP A 186 9.17 6.80 -12.17
CA ASP A 186 9.39 7.20 -13.57
C ASP A 186 8.14 7.75 -14.28
N PRO A 187 6.92 7.17 -14.12
CA PRO A 187 5.74 7.69 -14.81
C PRO A 187 5.39 9.15 -14.47
N PHE A 188 5.79 9.67 -13.31
CA PHE A 188 5.51 11.07 -12.91
C PHE A 188 6.22 12.11 -13.78
N THR A 189 7.27 11.70 -14.49
CA THR A 189 8.07 12.55 -15.37
C THR A 189 7.44 12.72 -16.75
N ALA A 190 6.63 11.75 -17.17
CA ALA A 190 6.06 11.72 -18.50
C ALA A 190 4.95 12.78 -18.70
N SER A 191 4.29 13.18 -17.62
CA SER A 191 3.30 14.27 -17.65
C SER A 191 2.97 14.82 -16.26
N PRO A 192 2.72 16.14 -16.12
CA PRO A 192 2.23 16.72 -14.87
C PRO A 192 0.83 16.21 -14.46
N TYR A 193 0.05 15.66 -15.39
CA TYR A 193 -1.28 15.09 -15.11
C TYR A 193 -1.23 13.70 -14.46
N VAL A 194 -0.05 13.07 -14.37
CA VAL A 194 0.12 11.82 -13.64
C VAL A 194 0.13 12.15 -12.15
N ALA A 195 -1.02 11.96 -11.50
CA ALA A 195 -1.22 12.26 -10.09
C ALA A 195 -0.82 11.11 -9.16
N ALA A 196 -0.95 9.87 -9.64
CA ALA A 196 -0.59 8.68 -8.90
C ALA A 196 -0.11 7.55 -9.81
N THR A 197 0.65 6.64 -9.23
CA THR A 197 1.03 5.37 -9.83
C THR A 197 0.59 4.21 -8.96
N THR A 198 0.28 3.08 -9.58
CA THR A 198 0.02 1.80 -8.90
C THR A 198 0.86 0.70 -9.53
N GLY A 199 1.25 -0.29 -8.74
CA GLY A 199 1.96 -1.46 -9.24
C GLY A 199 1.18 -2.76 -9.03
N ILE A 200 1.88 -3.88 -9.17
CA ILE A 200 1.34 -5.22 -9.01
C ILE A 200 1.73 -5.79 -7.64
N ALA A 201 0.82 -6.55 -7.04
CA ALA A 201 1.09 -7.34 -5.84
C ALA A 201 0.90 -8.82 -6.18
N LEU A 202 2.00 -9.56 -6.14
CA LEU A 202 2.02 -11.01 -6.34
C LEU A 202 2.08 -11.73 -4.99
N PRO A 203 1.62 -12.99 -4.89
CA PRO A 203 1.81 -13.77 -3.68
C PRO A 203 3.31 -13.86 -3.34
N LEU A 204 3.66 -13.65 -2.06
CA LEU A 204 4.98 -13.99 -1.55
C LEU A 204 5.13 -15.50 -1.39
N GLU A 205 4.04 -16.21 -1.08
CA GLU A 205 4.00 -17.66 -0.93
C GLU A 205 2.57 -18.17 -1.23
N GLU A 206 2.47 -19.42 -1.69
CA GLU A 206 1.21 -20.12 -1.88
C GLU A 206 1.32 -21.55 -1.31
N ARG A 207 1.52 -21.62 0.01
CA ARG A 207 1.73 -22.88 0.75
C ARG A 207 0.44 -23.44 1.35
N TYR A 208 -0.56 -22.59 1.52
CA TYR A 208 -1.80 -22.90 2.22
C TYR A 208 -3.03 -22.61 1.35
N LYS A 209 -4.11 -23.39 1.57
CA LYS A 209 -5.37 -23.25 0.82
C LYS A 209 -5.92 -21.84 0.82
N ALA A 210 -5.86 -21.16 1.98
CA ALA A 210 -6.35 -19.80 2.11
C ALA A 210 -5.64 -18.82 1.16
N GLN A 211 -4.36 -19.02 0.87
CA GLN A 211 -3.58 -18.18 -0.04
C GLN A 211 -4.00 -18.44 -1.49
N ARG A 212 -4.08 -19.71 -1.90
CA ARG A 212 -4.56 -20.08 -3.24
C ARG A 212 -6.00 -19.65 -3.48
N TRP A 213 -6.89 -19.82 -2.49
CA TRP A 213 -8.28 -19.38 -2.59
C TRP A 213 -8.42 -17.86 -2.70
N PHE A 214 -7.50 -17.08 -2.15
CA PHE A 214 -7.46 -15.63 -2.35
C PHE A 214 -7.13 -15.29 -3.81
N GLU A 215 -6.08 -15.92 -4.35
CA GLU A 215 -5.64 -15.73 -5.74
C GLU A 215 -6.69 -16.18 -6.76
N SER A 216 -7.34 -17.32 -6.51
CA SER A 216 -8.39 -17.86 -7.39
C SER A 216 -9.67 -17.00 -7.39
N ARG A 217 -9.87 -16.17 -6.37
CA ARG A 217 -10.93 -15.14 -6.29
C ARG A 217 -10.52 -13.80 -6.90
N GLY A 218 -9.37 -13.73 -7.56
CA GLY A 218 -8.89 -12.57 -8.29
C GLY A 218 -7.70 -11.85 -7.63
N GLY A 219 -7.39 -12.16 -6.37
CA GLY A 219 -6.26 -11.59 -5.64
C GLY A 219 -6.22 -10.05 -5.68
N PHE A 220 -5.00 -9.50 -5.69
CA PHE A 220 -4.78 -8.08 -5.97
C PHE A 220 -4.72 -7.80 -7.49
N PRO A 221 -4.96 -6.54 -7.93
CA PRO A 221 -4.71 -6.14 -9.31
C PRO A 221 -3.26 -6.43 -9.72
N LYS A 222 -3.10 -7.15 -10.84
CA LYS A 222 -1.81 -7.64 -11.36
C LYS A 222 -1.78 -7.63 -12.88
N ASP A 223 -2.23 -6.53 -13.48
CA ASP A 223 -2.18 -6.36 -14.93
C ASP A 223 -0.72 -6.28 -15.37
N MET A 224 -0.36 -7.06 -16.40
CA MET A 224 1.03 -7.13 -16.89
C MET A 224 1.31 -6.08 -17.98
N SER A 225 0.31 -5.27 -18.33
CA SER A 225 0.45 -4.16 -19.26
C SER A 225 0.26 -2.82 -18.54
N PRO A 226 0.98 -1.75 -18.94
CA PRO A 226 0.70 -0.41 -18.47
C PRO A 226 -0.75 0.02 -18.72
N ARG A 227 -1.38 0.65 -17.72
CA ARG A 227 -2.74 1.19 -17.83
C ARG A 227 -2.81 2.66 -17.44
N VAL A 228 -3.70 3.40 -18.11
CA VAL A 228 -4.08 4.75 -17.74
C VAL A 228 -5.51 4.74 -17.21
N TRP A 229 -5.68 5.10 -15.94
CA TRP A 229 -6.98 5.26 -15.31
C TRP A 229 -7.34 6.75 -15.28
N CYS A 230 -8.43 7.11 -15.95
CA CYS A 230 -8.93 8.48 -16.03
C CYS A 230 -10.46 8.49 -16.11
N VAL A 231 -11.07 9.63 -15.81
CA VAL A 231 -12.51 9.84 -16.06
C VAL A 231 -12.71 10.33 -17.49
N GLY A 232 -13.61 9.69 -18.24
CA GLY A 232 -13.80 10.03 -19.65
C GLY A 232 -12.69 9.40 -20.50
N ASP A 233 -12.30 10.04 -21.59
CA ASP A 233 -11.25 9.54 -22.48
C ASP A 233 -9.84 9.89 -21.99
N VAL A 234 -8.84 9.16 -22.49
CA VAL A 234 -7.44 9.43 -22.15
C VAL A 234 -7.10 10.83 -22.67
N PRO A 235 -6.59 11.74 -21.83
CA PRO A 235 -6.18 13.07 -22.28
C PRO A 235 -5.13 12.98 -23.38
N SER A 236 -5.19 13.90 -24.34
CA SER A 236 -4.25 13.94 -25.46
C SER A 236 -2.81 14.07 -24.98
N GLY A 237 -1.92 13.23 -25.52
CA GLY A 237 -0.51 13.15 -25.15
C GLY A 237 -0.20 12.10 -24.08
N LEU A 238 -1.22 11.44 -23.50
CA LEU A 238 -1.04 10.40 -22.48
C LEU A 238 -1.29 8.98 -23.01
N GLU A 239 -1.63 8.83 -24.29
CA GLU A 239 -1.92 7.53 -24.92
C GLU A 239 -0.70 6.61 -24.93
N ALA A 240 0.51 7.19 -24.95
CA ALA A 240 1.76 6.43 -24.90
C ALA A 240 1.99 5.77 -23.53
N LEU A 241 1.37 6.27 -22.45
CA LEU A 241 1.57 5.75 -21.09
C LEU A 241 0.97 4.36 -20.90
N GLY A 242 -0.04 4.00 -21.69
CA GLY A 242 -0.68 2.70 -21.61
C GLY A 242 -2.13 2.73 -22.08
N GLU A 243 -2.74 1.55 -22.13
CA GLU A 243 -4.13 1.44 -22.54
C GLU A 243 -5.06 1.97 -21.44
N LYS A 244 -6.22 2.50 -21.84
CA LYS A 244 -7.25 2.95 -20.90
C LYS A 244 -7.76 1.78 -20.04
N GLY A 245 -7.73 1.94 -18.73
CA GLY A 245 -8.27 0.95 -17.80
C GLY A 245 -9.80 0.81 -17.89
N ASP A 246 -10.32 -0.42 -17.93
CA ASP A 246 -11.76 -0.69 -17.76
C ASP A 246 -12.08 -0.94 -16.29
N GLY A 247 -12.63 0.05 -15.59
CA GLY A 247 -13.04 -0.11 -14.19
C GLY A 247 -14.43 -0.73 -14.02
N GLY A 248 -15.15 -1.01 -15.11
CA GLY A 248 -16.52 -1.51 -15.10
C GLY A 248 -17.61 -0.48 -14.81
N PRO A 249 -18.87 -0.92 -14.61
CA PRO A 249 -20.03 -0.03 -14.59
C PRO A 249 -20.06 0.98 -13.45
N LEU A 250 -19.36 0.68 -12.37
CA LEU A 250 -19.31 1.52 -11.16
C LEU A 250 -18.06 2.41 -11.11
N PHE A 251 -17.15 2.30 -12.06
CA PHE A 251 -16.04 3.23 -12.19
C PHE A 251 -16.53 4.63 -12.61
N PRO A 252 -15.96 5.72 -12.07
CA PRO A 252 -14.84 5.80 -11.13
C PRO A 252 -15.24 5.81 -9.65
N ILE A 253 -16.52 5.52 -9.31
CA ILE A 253 -16.98 5.47 -7.91
C ILE A 253 -16.29 4.31 -7.17
N THR A 254 -16.12 3.18 -7.86
CA THR A 254 -15.36 2.03 -7.37
C THR A 254 -14.06 1.90 -8.14
N THR A 255 -12.95 1.70 -7.43
CA THR A 255 -11.58 1.74 -7.97
C THR A 255 -10.79 0.47 -7.69
N ALA A 256 -11.47 -0.64 -7.36
CA ALA A 256 -10.81 -1.90 -6.99
C ALA A 256 -9.90 -2.50 -8.07
N ARG A 257 -10.05 -2.10 -9.34
CA ARG A 257 -9.17 -2.52 -10.44
C ARG A 257 -7.97 -1.60 -10.67
N VAL A 258 -7.95 -0.41 -10.06
CA VAL A 258 -6.91 0.62 -10.27
C VAL A 258 -5.57 0.19 -9.66
N GLY A 259 -5.61 -0.42 -8.48
CA GLY A 259 -4.44 -0.86 -7.74
C GLY A 259 -4.78 -1.16 -6.28
N ALA A 260 -3.75 -1.32 -5.46
CA ALA A 260 -3.87 -1.61 -4.03
C ALA A 260 -2.94 -0.72 -3.20
N GLY A 261 -3.36 -0.39 -1.98
CA GLY A 261 -2.61 0.50 -1.08
C GLY A 261 -1.20 0.03 -0.71
N VAL A 262 -0.89 -1.26 -0.91
CA VAL A 262 0.44 -1.86 -0.67
C VAL A 262 1.46 -1.50 -1.77
N CYS A 263 1.00 -1.04 -2.93
CA CYS A 263 1.84 -0.70 -4.07
C CYS A 263 1.25 0.52 -4.81
N MET A 264 1.35 1.69 -4.18
CA MET A 264 0.86 2.96 -4.74
C MET A 264 1.80 4.12 -4.43
N ALA A 265 1.87 5.11 -5.33
CA ALA A 265 2.53 6.38 -5.09
C ALA A 265 1.64 7.53 -5.56
N ILE A 266 1.75 8.68 -4.92
CA ILE A 266 0.90 9.84 -5.16
C ILE A 266 1.78 11.09 -5.14
N ARG A 267 1.60 12.00 -6.09
CA ARG A 267 2.23 13.33 -6.02
C ARG A 267 1.78 14.02 -4.73
N ARG A 268 2.73 14.62 -4.02
CA ARG A 268 2.47 15.23 -2.72
C ARG A 268 1.51 16.41 -2.83
N ASP A 269 1.63 17.24 -3.85
CA ASP A 269 0.71 18.37 -4.09
C ASP A 269 -0.73 17.89 -4.30
N VAL A 270 -0.95 16.88 -5.15
CA VAL A 270 -2.26 16.26 -5.36
C VAL A 270 -2.78 15.66 -4.06
N LEU A 271 -1.94 14.96 -3.29
CA LEU A 271 -2.34 14.40 -2.00
C LEU A 271 -2.80 15.49 -1.00
N MET A 272 -2.16 16.66 -1.03
CA MET A 272 -2.56 17.81 -0.21
C MET A 272 -3.84 18.48 -0.73
N GLU A 273 -4.08 18.45 -2.05
CA GLU A 273 -5.29 18.96 -2.67
C GLU A 273 -6.52 18.07 -2.38
N VAL A 274 -6.43 16.77 -2.65
CA VAL A 274 -7.55 15.83 -2.47
C VAL A 274 -7.87 15.57 -1.00
N GLY A 275 -6.92 15.87 -0.11
CA GLY A 275 -7.04 15.75 1.33
C GLY A 275 -6.66 14.37 1.88
N PRO A 276 -6.63 14.25 3.22
CA PRO A 276 -6.10 13.07 3.90
C PRO A 276 -6.93 11.81 3.64
N PHE A 277 -6.36 10.64 3.93
CA PHE A 277 -7.11 9.39 4.02
C PHE A 277 -8.20 9.51 5.10
N ASP A 278 -9.42 9.06 4.81
CA ASP A 278 -10.53 9.12 5.76
C ASP A 278 -10.26 8.21 6.98
N PRO A 279 -10.13 8.75 8.20
CA PRO A 279 -9.93 7.93 9.41
C PRO A 279 -11.09 7.00 9.75
N ALA A 280 -12.24 7.13 9.09
CA ALA A 280 -13.37 6.22 9.20
C ALA A 280 -13.22 4.95 8.33
N LEU A 281 -12.29 4.94 7.38
CA LEU A 281 -12.00 3.84 6.48
C LEU A 281 -10.73 3.08 6.89
N GLY A 282 -10.58 1.88 6.34
CA GLY A 282 -9.35 1.10 6.39
C GLY A 282 -9.15 0.16 7.56
N ALA A 283 -8.07 -0.62 7.46
CA ALA A 283 -7.71 -1.63 8.45
C ALA A 283 -7.57 -1.01 9.85
N GLY A 284 -7.96 -1.77 10.88
CA GLY A 284 -8.02 -1.29 12.27
C GLY A 284 -9.27 -0.46 12.60
N THR A 285 -10.13 -0.15 11.63
CA THR A 285 -11.46 0.43 11.86
C THR A 285 -12.58 -0.62 11.68
N SER A 286 -13.84 -0.24 11.90
CA SER A 286 -14.98 -1.15 11.68
C SER A 286 -15.27 -1.44 10.21
N THR A 287 -14.82 -0.60 9.28
CA THR A 287 -15.03 -0.79 7.83
C THR A 287 -13.99 -1.71 7.21
N ARG A 288 -12.83 -1.88 7.86
CA ARG A 288 -11.79 -2.88 7.57
C ARG A 288 -11.07 -2.72 6.21
N GLY A 289 -11.39 -1.72 5.41
CA GLY A 289 -10.77 -1.45 4.11
C GLY A 289 -11.38 -0.24 3.41
N GLY A 290 -11.00 -0.04 2.15
CA GLY A 290 -11.59 0.93 1.22
C GLY A 290 -10.97 2.33 1.24
N GLU A 291 -9.93 2.56 2.03
CA GLU A 291 -9.26 3.86 2.17
C GLU A 291 -8.37 4.23 0.97
N ASP A 292 -7.72 3.25 0.35
CA ASP A 292 -6.99 3.39 -0.91
C ASP A 292 -7.97 3.60 -2.07
N LEU A 293 -9.06 2.84 -2.10
CA LEU A 293 -10.11 2.98 -3.10
C LEU A 293 -10.73 4.38 -3.08
N ASP A 294 -11.02 4.91 -1.88
CA ASP A 294 -11.48 6.29 -1.70
C ASP A 294 -10.45 7.31 -2.19
N MET A 295 -9.17 7.10 -1.91
CA MET A 295 -8.11 7.98 -2.40
C MET A 295 -8.05 8.02 -3.92
N PHE A 296 -8.05 6.85 -4.59
CA PHE A 296 -8.07 6.77 -6.04
C PHE A 296 -9.31 7.43 -6.64
N ALA A 297 -10.49 7.23 -6.05
CA ALA A 297 -11.73 7.84 -6.53
C ALA A 297 -11.69 9.38 -6.42
N ARG A 298 -11.07 9.91 -5.36
CA ARG A 298 -10.88 11.35 -5.18
C ARG A 298 -9.84 11.93 -6.14
N ILE A 299 -8.73 11.23 -6.38
CA ILE A 299 -7.73 11.64 -7.39
C ILE A 299 -8.38 11.68 -8.77
N LEU A 300 -9.09 10.63 -9.19
CA LEU A 300 -9.78 10.61 -10.49
C LEU A 300 -10.82 11.74 -10.63
N ALA A 301 -11.43 12.17 -9.52
CA ALA A 301 -12.41 13.26 -9.54
C ALA A 301 -11.80 14.65 -9.77
N THR A 302 -10.46 14.81 -9.70
CA THR A 302 -9.77 16.06 -10.06
C THR A 302 -9.64 16.24 -11.58
N GLY A 303 -9.73 15.15 -12.34
CA GLY A 303 -9.43 15.12 -13.77
C GLY A 303 -8.01 14.60 -14.09
N ASP A 304 -7.18 14.38 -13.07
CA ASP A 304 -5.86 13.75 -13.23
C ASP A 304 -5.95 12.25 -13.57
N VAL A 305 -4.82 11.68 -13.97
CA VAL A 305 -4.69 10.27 -14.30
C VAL A 305 -3.90 9.49 -13.26
N ILE A 306 -4.25 8.21 -13.13
CA ILE A 306 -3.47 7.23 -12.36
C ILE A 306 -2.85 6.24 -13.34
N VAL A 307 -1.53 6.05 -13.29
CA VAL A 307 -0.81 5.13 -14.17
C VAL A 307 -0.52 3.82 -13.44
N HIS A 308 -0.98 2.70 -13.99
CA HIS A 308 -0.56 1.38 -13.55
C HIS A 308 0.74 0.99 -14.24
N THR A 309 1.76 0.61 -13.47
CA THR A 309 3.07 0.18 -13.95
C THR A 309 3.34 -1.27 -13.53
N PRO A 310 3.36 -2.23 -14.47
CA PRO A 310 3.54 -3.65 -14.14
C PRO A 310 4.93 -3.95 -13.57
N ASP A 311 5.91 -3.08 -13.81
CA ASP A 311 7.28 -3.25 -13.34
C ASP A 311 7.45 -2.87 -11.85
N ALA A 312 6.49 -2.14 -11.27
CA ALA A 312 6.46 -1.90 -9.84
C ALA A 312 5.85 -3.10 -9.11
N LEU A 313 6.71 -4.00 -8.67
CA LEU A 313 6.32 -5.26 -8.06
C LEU A 313 6.52 -5.27 -6.54
N VAL A 314 5.53 -5.81 -5.84
CA VAL A 314 5.69 -6.29 -4.46
C VAL A 314 5.25 -7.74 -4.34
N HIS A 315 5.94 -8.51 -3.50
CA HIS A 315 5.50 -9.82 -3.04
C HIS A 315 4.81 -9.67 -1.68
N HIS A 316 3.51 -9.94 -1.64
CA HIS A 316 2.67 -9.73 -0.47
C HIS A 316 2.31 -11.07 0.19
N ARG A 317 2.39 -11.14 1.52
CA ARG A 317 2.01 -12.35 2.28
C ARG A 317 0.51 -12.42 2.50
N HIS A 318 -0.13 -13.40 1.87
CA HIS A 318 -1.56 -13.68 2.10
C HIS A 318 -1.81 -14.40 3.42
N ARG A 319 -3.06 -14.32 3.88
CA ARG A 319 -3.51 -14.99 5.11
C ARG A 319 -3.32 -16.51 4.96
N VAL A 320 -2.71 -17.11 5.97
CA VAL A 320 -2.33 -18.53 5.95
C VAL A 320 -3.51 -19.45 6.28
N ASP A 321 -4.51 -18.96 7.02
CA ASP A 321 -5.66 -19.72 7.47
C ASP A 321 -7.00 -19.17 6.95
N GLU A 322 -8.04 -20.02 6.97
CA GLU A 322 -9.38 -19.69 6.47
C GLU A 322 -10.03 -18.57 7.28
N ALA A 323 -9.79 -18.49 8.60
CA ALA A 323 -10.40 -17.46 9.45
C ALA A 323 -9.86 -16.05 9.13
N GLY A 324 -8.55 -15.95 8.88
CA GLY A 324 -7.87 -14.75 8.43
C GLY A 324 -8.36 -14.33 7.05
N LEU A 325 -8.48 -15.29 6.12
CA LEU A 325 -9.04 -15.03 4.79
C LEU A 325 -10.50 -14.56 4.86
N ASP A 326 -11.36 -15.24 5.63
CA ASP A 326 -12.77 -14.87 5.81
C ASP A 326 -12.91 -13.44 6.33
N LYS A 327 -12.09 -13.09 7.34
CA LYS A 327 -12.04 -11.73 7.89
C LYS A 327 -11.62 -10.70 6.83
N GLN A 328 -10.63 -11.02 6.00
CA GLN A 328 -10.19 -10.16 4.91
C GLN A 328 -11.28 -9.99 3.84
N ILE A 329 -11.88 -11.08 3.36
CA ILE A 329 -12.93 -11.08 2.33
C ILE A 329 -14.19 -10.34 2.81
N ARG A 330 -14.62 -10.55 4.06
CA ARG A 330 -15.70 -9.74 4.66
C ARG A 330 -15.31 -8.28 4.78
N GLY A 331 -14.04 -7.99 5.07
CA GLY A 331 -13.48 -6.64 5.09
C GLY A 331 -13.53 -5.95 3.73
N ASN A 332 -13.19 -6.66 2.64
CA ASN A 332 -13.31 -6.16 1.28
C ASN A 332 -14.75 -5.76 0.95
N GLY A 333 -15.72 -6.62 1.29
CA GLY A 333 -17.14 -6.33 1.15
C GLY A 333 -17.56 -5.07 1.93
N SER A 334 -17.20 -4.98 3.21
CA SER A 334 -17.56 -3.81 4.03
C SER A 334 -16.87 -2.53 3.61
N GLY A 335 -15.61 -2.60 3.14
CA GLY A 335 -14.85 -1.48 2.61
C GLY A 335 -15.48 -0.93 1.32
N MET A 336 -15.86 -1.81 0.39
CA MET A 336 -16.55 -1.42 -0.84
C MET A 336 -17.89 -0.72 -0.56
N ALA A 337 -18.70 -1.27 0.34
CA ALA A 337 -19.97 -0.65 0.71
C ALA A 337 -19.79 0.66 1.50
N ALA A 338 -18.73 0.76 2.33
CA ALA A 338 -18.37 1.99 3.01
C ALA A 338 -17.98 3.11 2.02
N LEU A 339 -17.21 2.78 0.99
CA LEU A 339 -16.86 3.70 -0.11
C LEU A 339 -18.11 4.23 -0.82
N LEU A 340 -19.03 3.35 -1.23
CA LEU A 340 -20.29 3.75 -1.85
C LEU A 340 -21.13 4.64 -0.93
N THR A 341 -21.20 4.29 0.36
CA THR A 341 -21.93 5.06 1.37
C THR A 341 -21.32 6.46 1.54
N LYS A 342 -20.00 6.54 1.61
CA LYS A 342 -19.26 7.81 1.66
C LYS A 342 -19.57 8.66 0.43
N ALA A 343 -19.45 8.09 -0.77
CA ALA A 343 -19.72 8.80 -2.03
C ALA A 343 -21.16 9.37 -2.09
N ILE A 344 -22.16 8.61 -1.64
CA ILE A 344 -23.56 9.07 -1.57
C ILE A 344 -23.73 10.21 -0.56
N ILE A 345 -23.09 10.12 0.61
CA ILE A 345 -23.21 11.19 1.62
C ILE A 345 -22.50 12.47 1.16
N ASP A 346 -21.34 12.35 0.52
CA ASP A 346 -20.57 13.49 0.02
C ASP A 346 -21.26 14.14 -1.19
N LYS A 347 -21.88 13.33 -2.07
CA LYS A 347 -22.62 13.78 -3.25
C LYS A 347 -23.91 12.95 -3.44
N PRO A 348 -25.08 13.41 -2.96
CA PRO A 348 -26.34 12.66 -3.06
C PRO A 348 -26.77 12.26 -4.48
N SER A 349 -26.35 13.00 -5.51
CA SER A 349 -26.58 12.66 -6.93
C SER A 349 -25.94 11.34 -7.37
N VAL A 350 -24.93 10.85 -6.64
CA VAL A 350 -24.30 9.54 -6.86
C VAL A 350 -25.35 8.43 -6.77
N LEU A 351 -26.36 8.55 -5.92
CA LEU A 351 -27.42 7.55 -5.80
C LEU A 351 -28.18 7.35 -7.12
N GLY A 352 -28.52 8.43 -7.81
CA GLY A 352 -29.17 8.36 -9.13
C GLY A 352 -28.26 7.71 -10.17
N THR A 353 -26.96 8.00 -10.12
CA THR A 353 -25.96 7.35 -10.99
C THR A 353 -25.91 5.85 -10.73
N LEU A 354 -25.82 5.43 -9.46
CA LEU A 354 -25.76 4.02 -9.09
C LEU A 354 -27.00 3.25 -9.56
N ILE A 355 -28.20 3.82 -9.36
CA ILE A 355 -29.46 3.24 -9.84
C ILE A 355 -29.42 3.06 -11.37
N GLY A 356 -28.95 4.07 -12.10
CA GLY A 356 -28.80 4.00 -13.56
C GLY A 356 -27.80 2.94 -14.05
N ARG A 357 -26.84 2.53 -13.20
CA ARG A 357 -25.84 1.49 -13.52
C ARG A 357 -26.30 0.06 -13.21
N VAL A 358 -27.40 -0.13 -12.47
CA VAL A 358 -27.92 -1.46 -12.08
C VAL A 358 -28.08 -2.41 -13.27
N PRO A 359 -28.65 -2.01 -14.43
CA PRO A 359 -28.79 -2.93 -15.57
C PRO A 359 -27.44 -3.44 -16.11
N ALA A 360 -26.42 -2.58 -16.16
CA ALA A 360 -25.08 -2.96 -16.60
C ALA A 360 -24.40 -3.93 -15.62
N ILE A 361 -24.63 -3.77 -14.32
CA ILE A 361 -24.17 -4.69 -13.27
C ILE A 361 -24.84 -6.06 -13.45
N LEU A 362 -26.17 -6.11 -13.57
CA LEU A 362 -26.91 -7.35 -13.75
C LEU A 362 -26.50 -8.10 -15.02
N ASN A 363 -26.17 -7.39 -16.10
CA ASN A 363 -25.66 -8.00 -17.33
C ASN A 363 -24.29 -8.67 -17.16
N ARG A 364 -23.42 -8.14 -16.28
CA ARG A 364 -22.10 -8.75 -15.97
C ARG A 364 -22.18 -9.96 -15.02
N ILE A 365 -23.29 -10.16 -14.31
CA ILE A 365 -23.50 -11.24 -13.32
C ILE A 365 -24.19 -12.48 -13.95
N LYS A 366 -24.58 -12.43 -15.23
CA LYS A 366 -25.22 -13.57 -15.93
C LYS A 366 -24.32 -14.83 -15.92
N PRO A 367 -24.91 -16.05 -16.02
CA PRO A 367 -24.14 -17.30 -16.01
C PRO A 367 -23.02 -17.27 -17.07
N GLY A 368 -21.76 -17.38 -16.63
CA GLY A 368 -20.56 -17.18 -17.46
C GLY A 368 -19.81 -15.85 -17.22
N GLY A 369 -20.32 -14.96 -16.38
CA GLY A 369 -19.66 -13.72 -15.96
C GLY A 369 -18.54 -13.91 -14.92
N ALA A 370 -17.84 -12.83 -14.59
CA ALA A 370 -16.71 -12.81 -13.64
C ALA A 370 -17.08 -13.52 -12.33
N ARG A 371 -16.47 -14.68 -12.08
CA ARG A 371 -16.84 -15.55 -10.96
C ARG A 371 -16.30 -14.99 -9.64
N VAL A 372 -17.19 -14.34 -8.87
CA VAL A 372 -16.92 -13.97 -7.47
C VAL A 372 -16.68 -15.21 -6.59
N ALA A 373 -17.11 -16.40 -7.02
CA ALA A 373 -16.97 -17.65 -6.27
C ALA A 373 -15.52 -18.20 -6.25
N GLY A 374 -14.61 -17.67 -7.06
CA GLY A 374 -13.29 -18.24 -7.30
C GLY A 374 -13.27 -19.16 -8.53
N THR A 375 -12.09 -19.37 -9.10
CA THR A 375 -11.88 -20.29 -10.24
C THR A 375 -11.75 -21.74 -9.81
N ASP A 376 -11.30 -21.99 -8.58
CA ASP A 376 -11.04 -23.34 -8.10
C ASP A 376 -12.30 -23.94 -7.47
N ASP A 377 -12.59 -25.19 -7.80
CA ASP A 377 -13.81 -25.87 -7.35
C ASP A 377 -13.87 -26.08 -5.83
N ASP A 378 -12.72 -26.09 -5.14
CA ASP A 378 -12.62 -26.29 -3.70
C ASP A 378 -12.67 -25.00 -2.88
N VAL A 379 -12.92 -23.84 -3.51
CA VAL A 379 -13.10 -22.56 -2.80
C VAL A 379 -14.37 -22.61 -1.94
N PRO A 380 -14.31 -22.35 -0.63
CA PRO A 380 -15.48 -22.41 0.22
C PRO A 380 -16.53 -21.35 -0.16
N GLY A 381 -17.77 -21.79 -0.42
CA GLY A 381 -18.90 -20.88 -0.65
C GLY A 381 -19.27 -20.01 0.58
N SER A 382 -18.70 -20.29 1.76
CA SER A 382 -18.73 -19.39 2.93
C SER A 382 -18.08 -18.05 2.62
N LEU A 383 -16.98 -18.00 1.86
CA LEU A 383 -16.24 -16.76 1.57
C LEU A 383 -17.11 -15.75 0.80
N THR A 384 -17.83 -16.19 -0.23
CA THR A 384 -18.78 -15.34 -0.96
C THR A 384 -19.92 -14.83 -0.06
N ARG A 385 -20.42 -15.68 0.85
CA ARG A 385 -21.44 -15.27 1.83
C ARG A 385 -20.89 -14.22 2.80
N SER A 386 -19.64 -14.37 3.22
CA SER A 386 -18.94 -13.42 4.10
C SER A 386 -18.69 -12.08 3.42
N GLU A 387 -18.32 -12.06 2.13
CA GLU A 387 -18.20 -10.84 1.34
C GLU A 387 -19.53 -10.09 1.25
N ILE A 388 -20.63 -10.79 0.90
CA ILE A 388 -21.98 -10.20 0.83
C ILE A 388 -22.40 -9.66 2.20
N LYS A 389 -22.15 -10.42 3.27
CA LYS A 389 -22.44 -9.97 4.64
C LYS A 389 -21.67 -8.70 4.98
N GLY A 390 -20.38 -8.63 4.63
CA GLY A 390 -19.55 -7.44 4.76
C GLY A 390 -20.16 -6.24 4.03
N PHE A 391 -20.57 -6.45 2.78
CA PHE A 391 -21.20 -5.43 1.95
C PHE A 391 -22.50 -4.88 2.58
N LEU A 392 -23.37 -5.75 3.10
CA LEU A 392 -24.62 -5.33 3.76
C LEU A 392 -24.37 -4.58 5.07
N GLU A 393 -23.33 -4.93 5.82
CA GLU A 393 -22.96 -4.27 7.08
C GLU A 393 -22.25 -2.92 6.85
N GLY A 394 -21.55 -2.77 5.72
CA GLY A 394 -20.66 -1.66 5.40
C GLY A 394 -21.23 -0.26 5.65
N PRO A 395 -22.47 0.09 5.23
CA PRO A 395 -23.03 1.42 5.45
C PRO A 395 -23.15 1.77 6.93
N PHE A 396 -23.61 0.82 7.76
CA PHE A 396 -23.74 1.01 9.20
C PHE A 396 -22.36 1.09 9.87
N LEU A 397 -21.42 0.24 9.45
CA LEU A 397 -20.04 0.25 9.94
C LEU A 397 -19.35 1.57 9.62
N TYR A 398 -19.57 2.15 8.44
CA TYR A 398 -19.03 3.44 8.04
C TYR A 398 -19.64 4.58 8.85
N LEU A 399 -20.97 4.66 8.97
CA LEU A 399 -21.63 5.70 9.76
C LEU A 399 -21.20 5.66 11.24
N SER A 400 -21.06 4.47 11.81
CA SER A 400 -20.55 4.28 13.17
C SER A 400 -19.08 4.70 13.30
N SER A 401 -18.23 4.31 12.33
CA SER A 401 -16.82 4.71 12.28
C SER A 401 -16.69 6.23 12.17
N ARG A 402 -17.43 6.87 11.27
CA ARG A 402 -17.41 8.32 11.06
C ARG A 402 -17.80 9.09 12.32
N ARG A 403 -18.82 8.62 13.06
CA ARG A 403 -19.20 9.22 14.36
C ARG A 403 -18.07 9.14 15.39
N ARG A 404 -17.41 7.99 15.53
CA ARG A 404 -16.28 7.79 16.45
C ARG A 404 -15.02 8.57 16.06
N ASN A 405 -14.89 8.90 14.78
CA ASN A 405 -13.76 9.65 14.23
C ASN A 405 -14.00 11.16 14.16
N LYS A 406 -15.20 11.66 14.49
CA LYS A 406 -15.43 13.11 14.64
C LYS A 406 -14.51 13.66 15.72
N LEU A 407 -13.69 14.64 15.35
CA LEU A 407 -12.95 15.45 16.32
C LEU A 407 -13.96 16.26 17.12
N VAL A 408 -14.18 15.90 18.38
CA VAL A 408 -14.90 16.74 19.33
C VAL A 408 -13.88 17.70 19.91
N ALA A 409 -14.12 19.01 19.78
CA ALA A 409 -13.30 20.00 20.48
C ALA A 409 -13.33 19.67 21.98
N PRO A 410 -12.19 19.60 22.68
CA PRO A 410 -12.21 19.40 24.13
C PRO A 410 -13.11 20.48 24.75
N SER A 411 -14.00 20.07 25.66
CA SER A 411 -14.86 21.04 26.34
C SER A 411 -13.98 22.07 27.05
N ARG A 412 -14.47 23.31 27.17
CA ARG A 412 -13.76 24.36 27.92
C ARG A 412 -13.39 23.91 29.34
N ASP A 413 -14.19 23.03 29.95
CA ASP A 413 -13.95 22.48 31.29
C ASP A 413 -12.73 21.55 31.34
N ALA A 414 -12.42 20.83 30.25
CA ALA A 414 -11.24 19.98 30.17
C ALA A 414 -9.92 20.78 30.10
N ARG A 415 -9.97 22.04 29.64
CA ARG A 415 -8.81 22.97 29.71
C ARG A 415 -8.62 23.58 31.11
N ALA A 416 -9.67 23.63 31.92
CA ALA A 416 -9.60 24.14 33.28
C ALA A 416 -9.12 23.08 34.29
N ALA A 417 -9.13 21.80 33.89
CA ALA A 417 -8.77 20.66 34.74
C ALA A 417 -7.27 20.28 34.70
N ASP A 418 -6.42 21.03 33.99
CA ASP A 418 -4.97 20.85 34.01
C ASP A 418 -4.24 22.10 34.53
N PRO A 419 -4.18 22.30 35.87
CA PRO A 419 -3.21 23.20 36.46
C PRO A 419 -1.95 22.42 36.87
N ALA A 420 -0.85 22.75 36.21
CA ALA A 420 0.53 22.59 36.67
C ALA A 420 1.14 21.18 36.72
N GLN A 421 1.97 20.89 35.72
CA GLN A 421 3.25 20.20 35.96
C GLN A 421 4.41 21.02 35.36
N GLY A 422 5.26 21.52 36.25
CA GLY A 422 6.69 21.74 35.96
C GLY A 422 7.13 23.16 35.60
N ALA A 423 6.96 24.14 36.51
CA ALA A 423 7.92 25.25 36.58
C ALA A 423 9.12 24.78 37.43
N PRO A 424 10.38 24.98 36.99
CA PRO A 424 11.54 24.60 37.79
C PRO A 424 11.68 25.58 38.95
N THR A 425 11.60 25.07 40.17
CA THR A 425 11.94 25.80 41.40
C THR A 425 13.43 26.11 41.39
N GLY A 426 13.78 27.38 41.15
CA GLY A 426 15.10 27.91 41.44
C GLY A 426 15.32 27.98 42.95
N ALA A 427 16.31 27.24 43.44
CA ALA A 427 16.79 27.36 44.80
C ALA A 427 17.60 28.65 44.94
N SER A 428 17.08 29.59 45.72
CA SER A 428 17.82 30.75 46.24
C SER A 428 18.66 30.30 47.44
N GLY A 429 19.97 30.47 47.35
CA GLY A 429 20.90 30.35 48.47
C GLY A 429 22.24 30.96 48.08
N GLY A 430 22.52 32.17 48.56
CA GLY A 430 23.77 32.87 48.31
C GLY A 430 23.73 34.27 48.92
N ASP A 431 24.24 34.35 50.14
CA ASP A 431 24.40 35.58 50.93
C ASP A 431 25.36 36.59 50.29
N ASP A 432 25.01 37.85 50.56
CA ASP A 432 25.66 39.16 50.45
C ASP A 432 27.19 39.36 50.29
N ALA A 433 27.49 40.33 49.41
CA ALA A 433 28.48 41.45 49.50
C ALA A 433 29.90 41.30 48.84
N PRO A 434 30.62 42.42 48.55
CA PRO A 434 30.51 43.12 47.27
C PRO A 434 31.86 43.52 46.60
N ALA A 435 31.71 44.12 45.42
CA ALA A 435 32.67 44.78 44.50
C ALA A 435 34.04 45.30 45.02
N SER A 436 35.07 45.06 44.20
CA SER A 436 36.27 45.89 43.99
C SER A 436 36.76 45.66 42.55
N SER A 437 36.60 46.57 41.58
CA SER A 437 37.46 47.72 41.22
C SER A 437 38.82 47.36 40.59
N GLY A 438 39.01 47.79 39.33
CA GLY A 438 40.31 47.98 38.65
C GLY A 438 40.95 46.69 38.11
N GLU A 439 41.67 46.62 36.99
CA GLU A 439 42.24 47.59 36.07
C GLU A 439 42.57 46.89 34.74
N ARG A 440 42.51 47.66 33.64
CA ARG A 440 43.42 47.73 32.46
C ARG A 440 44.04 46.44 31.88
N GLY A 441 43.94 46.31 30.55
CA GLY A 441 44.96 45.63 29.74
C GLY A 441 44.46 45.18 28.38
N ALA A 442 44.85 45.91 27.34
CA ALA A 442 44.50 45.72 25.93
C ALA A 442 45.28 44.54 25.27
N PRO A 443 45.01 44.21 23.99
CA PRO A 443 45.29 42.92 23.34
C PRO A 443 46.56 42.93 22.45
N GLU A 444 46.67 41.95 21.55
CA GLU A 444 47.70 41.69 20.51
C GLU A 444 48.83 40.76 20.98
N GLY A 445 49.32 39.77 20.23
CA GLY A 445 49.07 39.32 18.85
C GLY A 445 50.15 38.28 18.49
N SER A 446 49.95 37.53 17.39
CA SER A 446 50.94 36.75 16.60
C SER A 446 51.78 35.67 17.34
N SER A 447 52.25 34.56 16.79
CA SER A 447 52.39 33.97 15.45
C SER A 447 52.99 32.56 15.66
N ASP A 448 52.77 31.67 14.69
CA ASP A 448 53.64 30.57 14.26
C ASP A 448 54.27 29.61 15.30
N THR A 449 53.80 28.36 15.29
CA THR A 449 54.54 27.20 14.73
C THR A 449 53.66 25.97 14.62
#